data_AF-A0A316UUY8-F1
#
_entry.id   AF-A0A316UUY8-F1
#
_cell.length_a   1.000
_cell.length_b   1.000
_cell.length_c   1.000
_cell.angle_alpha   90.00
_cell.angle_beta   90.00
_cell.angle_gamma   90.00
#
_symmetry.space_group_name_H-M   'P 1'
#
loop_
_entity.id
_entity.type
_entity.pdbx_description
1 polymer ?
#
loop_
_entity_poly.entity_id
_entity_poly.type
_entity_poly.pdbx_seq_one_letter_code
_entity_poly.pdbx_strand_id
1 'polypeptide(L)'
;MRSLLSSSFATLALVGLLCLTLNASPARAVCSANNKCGRDAPCCSSSGYCGSSAEYCLANCNPIGSLSPSSCAAMPTCQNTHIDFTDNRKHWVNLKGFNGDASLAPLTLDSGNIKLTNEGAVMQLTKANQDVGTQLSTTRYLYYGEVSATFKHTNNAGIVGTMILMSPTHDELDYEFTTANRHEVQTNAFYRGQTSDNDANAETIPASAMGGKSFTTSDFHTYTIKWSPTTIHWSVDGKVVRTIARSSRRVAKTKKTAAHYAYPATPARVQLSIWCAGCPGNAPGTRAWSGGKPDWSKAEKVDGKQAFTVTVKSLDVKCDTPASIGSSPAMSFAGGALDSETGEPRVVPTKRKTTI
;
A
#
# COMPACT_ATOMS: atom_id res chain seq x y z
N MET A 1 24.68 90.41 1.40
CA MET A 1 23.37 90.35 2.08
C MET A 1 22.58 89.18 1.52
N ARG A 2 22.25 88.20 2.38
CA ARG A 2 21.33 87.04 2.15
C ARG A 2 21.82 86.03 1.09
N SER A 3 21.60 84.72 1.14
CA SER A 3 21.18 83.74 2.15
C SER A 3 21.22 82.38 1.42
N LEU A 4 21.74 81.34 2.08
CA LEU A 4 21.41 79.90 2.03
C LEU A 4 20.84 79.29 0.72
N LEU A 5 21.44 78.17 0.25
CA LEU A 5 20.84 76.82 0.29
C LEU A 5 21.70 75.80 -0.49
N SER A 6 22.09 74.76 0.24
CA SER A 6 22.68 73.52 -0.25
C SER A 6 21.60 72.62 -0.87
N SER A 7 21.93 71.88 -1.93
CA SER A 7 21.18 70.69 -2.33
C SER A 7 22.07 69.74 -3.14
N SER A 8 22.62 68.73 -2.46
CA SER A 8 23.25 67.58 -3.08
C SER A 8 22.17 66.69 -3.70
N PHE A 9 22.25 66.43 -5.00
CA PHE A 9 21.43 65.42 -5.67
C PHE A 9 21.99 64.02 -5.34
N ALA A 10 21.23 63.25 -4.56
CA ALA A 10 21.47 61.84 -4.32
C ALA A 10 20.92 61.01 -5.50
N THR A 11 21.81 60.28 -6.17
CA THR A 11 21.50 59.23 -7.14
C THR A 11 20.71 58.10 -6.47
N LEU A 12 19.43 57.93 -6.86
CA LEU A 12 18.62 56.78 -6.50
C LEU A 12 19.11 55.55 -7.31
N ALA A 13 19.80 54.62 -6.64
CA ALA A 13 20.06 53.30 -7.17
C ALA A 13 18.78 52.46 -7.08
N LEU A 14 18.24 52.05 -8.24
CA LEU A 14 17.10 51.16 -8.35
C LEU A 14 17.55 49.74 -7.97
N VAL A 15 17.40 49.36 -6.69
CA VAL A 15 17.58 47.98 -6.25
C VAL A 15 16.36 47.18 -6.71
N GLY A 16 16.52 46.45 -7.82
CA GLY A 16 15.53 45.49 -8.30
C GLY A 16 15.29 44.42 -7.24
N LEU A 17 14.09 44.44 -6.66
CA LEU A 17 13.61 43.39 -5.77
C LEU A 17 13.41 42.12 -6.61
N LEU A 18 14.44 41.28 -6.69
CA LEU A 18 14.34 39.94 -7.27
C LEU A 18 13.49 39.10 -6.31
N CYS A 19 12.18 39.07 -6.56
CA CYS A 19 11.25 38.23 -5.85
C CYS A 19 11.58 36.77 -6.18
N LEU A 20 12.41 36.15 -5.35
CA LEU A 20 12.60 34.70 -5.28
C LEU A 20 11.25 34.10 -4.92
N THR A 21 10.47 33.75 -5.93
CA THR A 21 9.31 32.88 -5.77
C THR A 21 9.85 31.53 -5.31
N LEU A 22 9.79 31.31 -4.00
CA LEU A 22 9.76 29.95 -3.46
C LEU A 22 8.59 29.27 -4.19
N ASN A 23 8.92 28.38 -5.13
CA ASN A 23 7.97 27.44 -5.70
C ASN A 23 7.52 26.50 -4.57
N ALA A 24 6.64 27.01 -3.70
CA ALA A 24 5.81 26.17 -2.89
C ALA A 24 4.99 25.35 -3.88
N SER A 25 5.31 24.06 -3.99
CA SER A 25 4.42 23.14 -4.69
C SER A 25 3.02 23.35 -4.09
N PRO A 26 1.98 23.58 -4.90
CA PRO A 26 0.66 23.84 -4.37
C PRO A 26 0.32 22.73 -3.38
N ALA A 27 -0.10 23.10 -2.17
CA ALA A 27 -0.50 22.14 -1.16
C ALA A 27 -1.56 21.23 -1.78
N ARG A 28 -1.25 19.94 -1.92
CA ARG A 28 -2.17 18.96 -2.51
C ARG A 28 -3.43 18.92 -1.65
N ALA A 29 -4.60 19.08 -2.26
CA ALA A 29 -5.86 19.00 -1.53
C ALA A 29 -6.02 17.62 -0.89
N VAL A 30 -6.34 17.58 0.40
CA VAL A 30 -6.54 16.33 1.16
C VAL A 30 -7.97 15.84 0.96
N CYS A 31 -8.16 14.53 0.81
CA CYS A 31 -9.49 13.91 0.71
C CYS A 31 -9.77 12.94 1.85
N SER A 32 -11.05 12.82 2.20
CA SER A 32 -11.57 11.87 3.17
C SER A 32 -13.06 11.62 2.91
N ALA A 33 -13.68 10.74 3.70
CA ALA A 33 -15.13 10.56 3.65
C ALA A 33 -15.94 11.86 3.89
N ASN A 34 -15.36 12.82 4.61
CA ASN A 34 -16.00 14.11 4.91
C ASN A 34 -15.48 15.26 4.06
N ASN A 35 -14.41 15.06 3.28
CA ASN A 35 -13.83 16.08 2.41
C ASN A 35 -13.57 15.49 1.02
N LYS A 36 -14.49 15.72 0.09
CA LYS A 36 -14.41 15.14 -1.25
C LYS A 36 -13.51 15.94 -2.17
N CYS A 37 -12.90 15.24 -3.12
CA CYS A 37 -12.14 15.87 -4.18
C CYS A 37 -12.98 16.75 -5.12
N GLY A 38 -12.33 17.76 -5.72
CA GLY A 38 -12.93 18.69 -6.68
C GLY A 38 -12.86 18.21 -8.13
N ARG A 39 -13.43 18.99 -9.05
CA ARG A 39 -13.51 18.64 -10.49
C ARG A 39 -12.15 18.53 -11.19
N ASP A 40 -11.20 19.38 -10.83
CA ASP A 40 -9.87 19.44 -11.48
C ASP A 40 -8.93 18.31 -11.02
N ALA A 41 -9.24 17.69 -9.89
CA ALA A 41 -8.45 16.64 -9.26
C ALA A 41 -9.40 15.59 -8.64
N PRO A 42 -10.18 14.85 -9.44
CA PRO A 42 -11.40 14.18 -8.98
C PRO A 42 -11.17 12.86 -8.23
N CYS A 43 -9.96 12.33 -8.23
CA CYS A 43 -9.61 11.04 -7.64
C CYS A 43 -8.88 11.24 -6.31
N CYS A 44 -9.31 10.51 -5.29
CA CYS A 44 -8.66 10.46 -3.99
C CYS A 44 -7.68 9.29 -3.97
N SER A 45 -6.38 9.55 -3.81
CA SER A 45 -5.36 8.50 -3.73
C SER A 45 -5.46 7.71 -2.43
N SER A 46 -4.78 6.55 -2.37
CA SER A 46 -4.66 5.76 -1.15
C SER A 46 -3.97 6.50 0.00
N SER A 47 -3.21 7.56 -0.28
CA SER A 47 -2.59 8.41 0.73
C SER A 47 -3.48 9.58 1.18
N GLY A 48 -4.72 9.67 0.70
CA GLY A 48 -5.66 10.71 1.10
C GLY A 48 -5.43 12.06 0.44
N TYR A 49 -4.92 12.09 -0.79
CA TYR A 49 -4.75 13.34 -1.56
C TYR A 49 -5.54 13.30 -2.87
N CYS A 50 -6.04 14.46 -3.30
CA CYS A 50 -6.73 14.62 -4.57
C CYS A 50 -5.76 14.80 -5.74
N GLY A 51 -6.09 14.18 -6.87
CA GLY A 51 -5.36 14.31 -8.12
C GLY A 51 -6.13 13.71 -9.30
N SER A 52 -5.49 13.69 -10.46
CA SER A 52 -6.07 13.23 -11.73
C SER A 52 -5.19 12.27 -12.52
N SER A 53 -3.97 11.98 -12.04
CA SER A 53 -3.05 11.05 -12.71
C SER A 53 -3.33 9.58 -12.35
N ALA A 54 -2.63 8.66 -13.02
CA ALA A 54 -2.67 7.23 -12.76
C ALA A 54 -2.50 6.85 -11.28
N GLU A 55 -1.57 7.52 -10.59
CA GLU A 55 -1.31 7.33 -9.16
C GLU A 55 -2.56 7.60 -8.29
N TYR A 56 -3.42 8.52 -8.72
CA TYR A 56 -4.61 8.91 -7.95
C TYR A 56 -5.84 8.11 -8.37
N CYS A 57 -5.99 7.82 -9.67
CA CYS A 57 -7.21 7.23 -10.22
C CYS A 57 -7.16 5.71 -10.41
N LEU A 58 -5.97 5.08 -10.42
CA LEU A 58 -5.79 3.63 -10.65
C LEU A 58 -5.24 2.88 -9.43
N ALA A 59 -4.31 3.48 -8.68
CA ALA A 59 -3.60 2.83 -7.59
C ALA A 59 -4.36 2.94 -6.25
N ASN A 60 -5.34 2.05 -6.05
CA ASN A 60 -6.19 2.08 -4.85
C ASN A 60 -6.91 3.42 -4.65
N CYS A 61 -7.44 3.98 -5.74
CA CYS A 61 -8.25 5.19 -5.71
C CYS A 61 -9.47 5.03 -4.80
N ASN A 62 -9.52 5.81 -3.73
CA ASN A 62 -10.58 5.74 -2.74
C ASN A 62 -11.88 6.36 -3.30
N PRO A 63 -12.93 5.56 -3.55
CA PRO A 63 -14.18 6.06 -4.16
C PRO A 63 -15.01 6.92 -3.20
N ILE A 64 -14.77 6.82 -1.89
CA ILE A 64 -15.52 7.52 -0.84
C ILE A 64 -15.04 8.98 -0.73
N GLY A 65 -13.72 9.20 -0.77
CA GLY A 65 -13.10 10.53 -0.76
C GLY A 65 -13.02 11.21 -2.13
N SER A 66 -13.29 10.47 -3.22
CA SER A 66 -13.30 11.01 -4.57
C SER A 66 -14.52 11.91 -4.84
N LEU A 67 -14.45 12.74 -5.89
CA LEU A 67 -15.56 13.60 -6.33
C LEU A 67 -16.84 12.79 -6.53
N SER A 68 -16.69 11.63 -7.18
CA SER A 68 -17.71 10.62 -7.35
C SER A 68 -17.06 9.23 -7.27
N PRO A 69 -17.83 8.18 -6.95
CA PRO A 69 -17.33 6.81 -7.00
C PRO A 69 -16.85 6.39 -8.41
N SER A 70 -17.38 7.06 -9.45
CA SER A 70 -16.95 6.89 -10.84
C SER A 70 -15.71 7.69 -11.23
N SER A 71 -15.13 8.51 -10.34
CA SER A 71 -13.86 9.18 -10.59
C SER A 71 -12.71 8.18 -10.62
N CYS A 72 -12.72 7.20 -9.72
CA CYS A 72 -11.79 6.08 -9.75
C CYS A 72 -12.06 5.19 -10.94
N ALA A 73 -11.02 4.74 -11.64
CA ALA A 73 -11.21 3.79 -12.74
C ALA A 73 -11.82 2.48 -12.26
N ALA A 74 -12.42 1.72 -13.18
CA ALA A 74 -12.87 0.37 -12.85
C ALA A 74 -11.66 -0.52 -12.50
N MET A 75 -11.85 -1.42 -11.55
CA MET A 75 -10.83 -2.35 -11.06
C MET A 75 -10.79 -3.57 -11.99
N PRO A 76 -9.68 -3.86 -12.69
CA PRO A 76 -9.54 -5.10 -13.46
C PRO A 76 -9.75 -6.32 -12.56
N THR A 77 -10.63 -7.23 -12.96
CA THR A 77 -10.92 -8.44 -12.19
C THR A 77 -9.71 -9.38 -12.15
N CYS A 78 -9.56 -10.08 -11.02
CA CYS A 78 -8.53 -11.07 -10.76
C CYS A 78 -8.44 -12.12 -11.88
N GLN A 79 -7.21 -12.57 -12.15
CA GLN A 79 -6.91 -13.76 -12.94
C GLN A 79 -5.87 -14.60 -12.20
N ASN A 80 -6.03 -15.93 -12.23
CA ASN A 80 -5.05 -16.83 -11.64
C ASN A 80 -3.69 -16.56 -12.28
N THR A 81 -2.70 -16.26 -11.45
CA THR A 81 -1.39 -15.79 -11.91
C THR A 81 -0.30 -16.48 -11.10
N HIS A 82 0.73 -16.95 -11.79
CA HIS A 82 2.00 -17.36 -11.20
C HIS A 82 3.09 -16.47 -11.77
N ILE A 83 3.89 -15.86 -10.90
CA ILE A 83 5.05 -15.04 -11.26
C ILE A 83 6.27 -15.68 -10.62
N ASP A 84 7.19 -16.13 -11.47
CA ASP A 84 8.52 -16.58 -11.05
C ASP A 84 9.51 -15.45 -11.33
N PHE A 85 10.13 -14.90 -10.29
CA PHE A 85 11.15 -13.86 -10.43
C PHE A 85 12.56 -14.42 -10.64
N THR A 86 12.75 -15.73 -10.50
CA THR A 86 14.04 -16.39 -10.75
C THR A 86 14.32 -16.56 -12.25
N ASP A 87 13.31 -16.36 -13.08
CA ASP A 87 13.43 -16.33 -14.55
C ASP A 87 14.21 -15.10 -15.07
N ASN A 88 14.58 -14.17 -14.17
CA ASN A 88 15.31 -12.94 -14.45
C ASN A 88 14.61 -12.04 -15.48
N ARG A 89 13.27 -12.15 -15.61
CA ARG A 89 12.45 -11.28 -16.46
C ARG A 89 11.75 -10.20 -15.62
N LYS A 90 11.53 -9.06 -16.27
CA LYS A 90 10.78 -7.96 -15.69
C LYS A 90 9.28 -8.21 -15.84
N HIS A 91 8.58 -8.34 -14.72
CA HIS A 91 7.13 -8.61 -14.66
C HIS A 91 6.28 -7.37 -14.33
N TRP A 92 6.84 -6.17 -14.48
CA TRP A 92 6.17 -4.93 -14.08
C TRP A 92 6.38 -3.77 -15.06
N VAL A 93 5.45 -2.83 -15.03
CA VAL A 93 5.57 -1.49 -15.60
C VAL A 93 5.62 -0.44 -14.49
N ASN A 94 6.13 0.76 -14.75
CA ASN A 94 6.15 1.81 -13.74
C ASN A 94 4.75 2.42 -13.57
N LEU A 95 4.27 2.58 -12.33
CA LEU A 95 2.93 3.11 -12.06
C LEU A 95 2.71 4.49 -12.68
N LYS A 96 3.75 5.35 -12.66
CA LYS A 96 3.69 6.70 -13.25
C LYS A 96 3.31 6.69 -14.74
N GLY A 97 3.65 5.63 -15.47
CA GLY A 97 3.32 5.45 -16.89
C GLY A 97 2.24 4.40 -17.15
N PHE A 98 1.65 3.84 -16.10
CA PHE A 98 0.61 2.82 -16.23
C PHE A 98 -0.73 3.49 -16.50
N ASN A 99 -1.39 3.10 -17.58
CA ASN A 99 -2.67 3.68 -17.98
C ASN A 99 -3.89 2.89 -17.46
N GLY A 100 -3.70 1.79 -16.72
CA GLY A 100 -4.79 0.95 -16.20
C GLY A 100 -5.06 -0.32 -17.01
N ASP A 101 -4.28 -0.56 -18.08
CA ASP A 101 -4.36 -1.78 -18.88
C ASP A 101 -3.58 -2.93 -18.21
N ALA A 102 -4.29 -3.76 -17.45
CA ALA A 102 -3.72 -4.92 -16.77
C ALA A 102 -3.16 -6.02 -17.70
N SER A 103 -3.29 -5.89 -19.02
CA SER A 103 -2.63 -6.80 -19.97
C SER A 103 -1.16 -6.46 -20.22
N LEU A 104 -0.73 -5.23 -19.91
CA LEU A 104 0.65 -4.77 -20.15
C LEU A 104 1.67 -5.48 -19.24
N ALA A 105 1.29 -5.71 -17.98
CA ALA A 105 2.08 -6.45 -17.00
C ALA A 105 1.20 -6.91 -15.84
N PRO A 106 1.56 -8.01 -15.15
CA PRO A 106 0.84 -8.44 -13.95
C PRO A 106 1.05 -7.50 -12.76
N LEU A 107 2.12 -6.70 -12.74
CA LEU A 107 2.48 -5.82 -11.63
C LEU A 107 2.78 -4.38 -12.10
N THR A 108 2.63 -3.42 -11.18
CA THR A 108 3.24 -2.10 -11.25
C THR A 108 4.38 -1.99 -10.25
N LEU A 109 5.46 -1.30 -10.64
CA LEU A 109 6.42 -0.72 -9.69
C LEU A 109 5.90 0.65 -9.31
N ASP A 110 5.40 0.74 -8.08
CA ASP A 110 4.77 1.95 -7.55
C ASP A 110 5.83 2.96 -7.12
N SER A 111 6.92 2.47 -6.50
CA SER A 111 8.05 3.28 -6.05
C SER A 111 9.34 2.45 -5.99
N GLY A 112 10.47 3.14 -5.93
CA GLY A 112 11.76 2.55 -5.57
C GLY A 112 12.47 1.78 -6.69
N ASN A 113 13.33 0.83 -6.31
CA ASN A 113 14.24 0.14 -7.21
C ASN A 113 14.27 -1.36 -6.93
N ILE A 114 14.31 -2.15 -8.02
CA ILE A 114 14.38 -3.61 -7.95
C ILE A 114 15.50 -4.08 -8.86
N LYS A 115 16.34 -4.97 -8.34
CA LYS A 115 17.32 -5.73 -9.12
C LYS A 115 16.83 -7.15 -9.31
N LEU A 116 16.80 -7.62 -10.55
CA LEU A 116 16.54 -9.04 -10.84
C LEU A 116 17.84 -9.84 -10.69
N THR A 117 17.70 -11.02 -10.09
CA THR A 117 18.78 -11.99 -9.87
C THR A 117 18.23 -13.40 -10.04
N ASN A 118 19.10 -14.40 -10.07
CA ASN A 118 18.66 -15.81 -10.10
C ASN A 118 17.99 -16.25 -8.78
N GLU A 119 18.10 -15.47 -7.70
CA GLU A 119 17.36 -15.72 -6.45
C GLU A 119 15.96 -15.09 -6.45
N GLY A 120 15.68 -14.17 -7.40
CA GLY A 120 14.41 -13.45 -7.50
C GLY A 120 14.58 -11.93 -7.64
N ALA A 121 13.48 -11.22 -7.38
CA ALA A 121 13.40 -9.76 -7.39
C ALA A 121 13.89 -9.19 -6.05
N VAL A 122 15.06 -8.56 -6.07
CA VAL A 122 15.67 -7.89 -4.91
C VAL A 122 15.15 -6.47 -4.83
N MET A 123 14.17 -6.25 -3.96
CA MET A 123 13.58 -4.94 -3.68
C MET A 123 14.49 -4.16 -2.73
N GLN A 124 14.85 -2.92 -3.09
CA GLN A 124 15.90 -2.17 -2.38
C GLN A 124 15.37 -0.95 -1.62
N LEU A 125 15.77 -0.82 -0.37
CA LEU A 125 15.59 0.38 0.42
C LEU A 125 16.95 1.02 0.70
N THR A 126 17.17 2.18 0.11
CA THR A 126 18.38 3.00 0.27
C THR A 126 18.03 4.30 0.99
N LYS A 127 19.05 5.02 1.44
CA LYS A 127 18.84 6.35 2.03
C LYS A 127 18.19 7.35 1.07
N ALA A 128 18.36 7.16 -0.25
CA ALA A 128 17.80 8.05 -1.27
C ALA A 128 16.29 7.86 -1.51
N ASN A 129 15.73 6.68 -1.15
CA ASN A 129 14.29 6.40 -1.26
C ASN A 129 13.65 6.04 0.08
N GLN A 130 14.29 6.38 1.20
CA GLN A 130 13.81 6.01 2.54
C GLN A 130 12.41 6.55 2.87
N ASP A 131 12.02 7.68 2.25
CA ASP A 131 10.74 8.34 2.49
C ASP A 131 9.56 7.67 1.76
N VAL A 132 9.83 6.81 0.77
CA VAL A 132 8.81 6.19 -0.10
C VAL A 132 8.92 4.67 -0.22
N GLY A 133 10.09 4.10 0.08
CA GLY A 133 10.36 2.68 -0.03
C GLY A 133 10.51 2.16 -1.47
N THR A 134 10.32 0.85 -1.60
CA THR A 134 10.14 0.15 -2.88
C THR A 134 8.91 -0.73 -2.78
N GLN A 135 8.00 -0.64 -3.76
CA GLN A 135 6.73 -1.36 -3.74
C GLN A 135 6.34 -1.88 -5.12
N LEU A 136 5.99 -3.17 -5.19
CA LEU A 136 5.29 -3.79 -6.30
C LEU A 136 3.82 -3.97 -5.92
N SER A 137 2.91 -3.76 -6.87
CA SER A 137 1.47 -4.00 -6.67
C SER A 137 0.86 -4.73 -7.87
N THR A 138 -0.08 -5.64 -7.67
CA THR A 138 -0.79 -6.32 -8.77
C THR A 138 -1.60 -5.32 -9.62
N THR A 139 -1.67 -5.51 -10.93
CA THR A 139 -2.52 -4.68 -11.81
C THR A 139 -3.99 -5.06 -11.75
N ARG A 140 -4.28 -6.28 -11.28
CA ARG A 140 -5.64 -6.81 -11.07
C ARG A 140 -5.97 -6.85 -9.58
N TYR A 141 -7.26 -6.72 -9.29
CA TYR A 141 -7.79 -6.73 -7.92
C TYR A 141 -8.33 -8.11 -7.59
N LEU A 142 -7.82 -8.68 -6.50
CA LEU A 142 -8.33 -9.90 -5.88
C LEU A 142 -9.59 -9.55 -5.08
N TYR A 143 -10.71 -10.22 -5.36
CA TYR A 143 -11.89 -10.17 -4.52
C TYR A 143 -12.10 -11.56 -3.94
N TYR A 144 -11.51 -11.83 -2.77
CA TYR A 144 -11.32 -13.17 -2.20
C TYR A 144 -10.45 -14.10 -3.07
N GLY A 145 -9.88 -15.11 -2.42
CA GLY A 145 -8.97 -16.09 -3.02
C GLY A 145 -7.79 -16.42 -2.12
N GLU A 146 -6.68 -16.79 -2.73
CA GLU A 146 -5.45 -17.19 -2.04
C GLU A 146 -4.26 -16.49 -2.70
N VAL A 147 -3.42 -15.89 -1.87
CA VAL A 147 -2.18 -15.23 -2.28
C VAL A 147 -1.03 -15.89 -1.54
N SER A 148 -0.04 -16.38 -2.27
CA SER A 148 1.17 -16.96 -1.71
C SER A 148 2.39 -16.24 -2.30
N ALA A 149 3.22 -15.64 -1.45
CA ALA A 149 4.50 -15.08 -1.87
C ALA A 149 5.64 -15.85 -1.20
N THR A 150 6.62 -16.28 -2.00
CA THR A 150 7.86 -16.87 -1.48
C THR A 150 8.92 -15.78 -1.42
N PHE A 151 9.32 -15.36 -0.22
CA PHE A 151 10.32 -14.30 -0.06
C PHE A 151 11.11 -14.45 1.23
N LYS A 152 12.21 -13.69 1.31
CA LYS A 152 13.05 -13.55 2.51
C LYS A 152 13.31 -12.08 2.81
N HIS A 153 13.54 -11.78 4.07
CA HIS A 153 13.90 -10.45 4.56
C HIS A 153 14.90 -10.55 5.72
N THR A 154 16.02 -9.84 5.60
CA THR A 154 16.94 -9.69 6.72
C THR A 154 16.44 -8.57 7.64
N ASN A 155 15.74 -8.99 8.70
CA ASN A 155 15.16 -8.11 9.70
C ASN A 155 16.18 -7.16 10.33
N ASN A 156 15.88 -5.87 10.30
CA ASN A 156 16.67 -4.81 10.93
C ASN A 156 15.72 -3.83 11.61
N ALA A 157 16.15 -3.26 12.74
CA ALA A 157 15.39 -2.22 13.42
C ALA A 157 15.07 -1.07 12.45
N GLY A 158 13.82 -0.59 12.47
CA GLY A 158 13.36 0.52 11.65
C GLY A 158 13.04 0.20 10.19
N ILE A 159 13.33 -1.02 9.73
CA ILE A 159 13.11 -1.47 8.35
C ILE A 159 12.02 -2.51 8.33
N VAL A 160 11.03 -2.34 7.46
CA VAL A 160 9.87 -3.23 7.39
C VAL A 160 9.74 -3.77 5.97
N GLY A 161 9.80 -5.09 5.85
CA GLY A 161 9.34 -5.82 4.66
C GLY A 161 7.88 -6.22 4.82
N THR A 162 7.09 -6.21 3.74
CA THR A 162 5.67 -6.55 3.82
C THR A 162 5.15 -7.35 2.62
N MET A 163 4.10 -8.13 2.89
CA MET A 163 3.10 -8.54 1.89
C MET A 163 1.73 -8.08 2.40
N ILE A 164 1.06 -7.23 1.63
CA ILE A 164 -0.18 -6.55 2.02
C ILE A 164 -1.25 -6.78 0.95
N LEU A 165 -2.48 -7.10 1.34
CA LEU A 165 -3.64 -6.96 0.47
C LEU A 165 -4.36 -5.66 0.83
N MET A 166 -4.21 -4.63 0.00
CA MET A 166 -4.77 -3.29 0.27
C MET A 166 -5.91 -2.96 -0.68
N SER A 167 -7.08 -2.66 -0.12
CA SER A 167 -8.27 -2.21 -0.85
C SER A 167 -8.32 -0.68 -0.98
N PRO A 168 -8.98 -0.14 -2.03
CA PRO A 168 -9.24 1.31 -2.14
C PRO A 168 -10.07 1.90 -1.00
N THR A 169 -10.80 1.07 -0.24
CA THR A 169 -11.55 1.52 0.95
C THR A 169 -10.80 1.28 2.25
N HIS A 170 -9.51 0.90 2.19
CA HIS A 170 -8.64 0.59 3.33
C HIS A 170 -9.04 -0.67 4.12
N ASP A 171 -9.64 -1.66 3.46
CA ASP A 171 -9.53 -3.02 3.97
C ASP A 171 -8.10 -3.53 3.72
N GLU A 172 -7.52 -4.19 4.71
CA GLU A 172 -6.09 -4.52 4.72
C GLU A 172 -5.85 -5.89 5.40
N LEU A 173 -4.94 -6.70 4.85
CA LEU A 173 -4.54 -8.02 5.37
C LEU A 173 -3.04 -8.22 5.13
N ASP A 174 -2.28 -8.47 6.19
CA ASP A 174 -0.83 -8.25 6.14
C ASP A 174 -0.01 -9.41 6.67
N TYR A 175 1.19 -9.52 6.11
CA TYR A 175 2.40 -9.97 6.80
C TYR A 175 3.39 -8.80 6.88
N GLU A 176 3.90 -8.51 8.07
CA GLU A 176 4.88 -7.46 8.32
C GLU A 176 6.07 -7.98 9.14
N PHE A 177 7.26 -7.56 8.76
CA PHE A 177 8.53 -7.98 9.35
C PHE A 177 9.13 -6.76 10.03
N THR A 178 8.72 -6.53 11.28
CA THR A 178 8.65 -5.16 11.82
C THR A 178 9.88 -4.75 12.62
N THR A 179 10.53 -5.71 13.29
CA THR A 179 11.66 -5.46 14.19
C THR A 179 12.93 -6.18 13.71
N ALA A 180 14.03 -6.03 14.45
CA ALA A 180 15.25 -6.81 14.24
C ALA A 180 15.11 -8.31 14.62
N ASN A 181 13.96 -8.73 15.18
CA ASN A 181 13.73 -10.13 15.54
C ASN A 181 13.39 -10.96 14.29
N ARG A 182 14.36 -11.74 13.81
CA ARG A 182 14.20 -12.65 12.66
C ARG A 182 13.41 -13.93 12.96
N HIS A 183 12.89 -14.09 14.18
CA HIS A 183 12.19 -15.30 14.64
C HIS A 183 10.70 -15.04 14.89
N GLU A 184 10.16 -13.96 14.35
CA GLU A 184 8.74 -13.64 14.41
C GLU A 184 8.30 -12.92 13.13
N VAL A 185 7.00 -12.96 12.86
CA VAL A 185 6.34 -12.16 11.83
C VAL A 185 5.04 -11.62 12.40
N GLN A 186 4.68 -10.38 12.08
CA GLN A 186 3.40 -9.83 12.46
C GLN A 186 2.38 -10.09 11.34
N THR A 187 1.17 -10.43 11.73
CA THR A 187 0.01 -10.49 10.83
C THR A 187 -0.98 -9.42 11.25
N ASN A 188 -1.70 -8.83 10.31
CA ASN A 188 -2.65 -7.76 10.62
C ASN A 188 -3.90 -7.84 9.74
N ALA A 189 -5.00 -7.25 10.23
CA ALA A 189 -6.27 -7.19 9.52
C ALA A 189 -7.05 -5.93 9.90
N PHE A 190 -7.10 -4.94 8.99
CA PHE A 190 -7.89 -3.71 9.18
C PHE A 190 -9.13 -3.70 8.31
N TYR A 191 -10.22 -3.19 8.87
CA TYR A 191 -11.45 -2.89 8.14
C TYR A 191 -11.57 -1.38 7.97
N ARG A 192 -11.63 -0.93 6.72
CA ARG A 192 -11.82 0.48 6.34
C ARG A 192 -10.91 1.48 7.04
N GLY A 193 -9.64 1.12 7.24
CA GLY A 193 -8.63 1.95 7.88
C GLY A 193 -8.92 2.25 9.35
N GLN A 194 -9.83 1.50 9.98
CA GLN A 194 -10.12 1.65 11.40
C GLN A 194 -9.08 0.91 12.24
N THR A 195 -8.29 1.67 12.97
CA THR A 195 -7.44 1.16 14.04
C THR A 195 -8.30 0.93 15.28
N SER A 196 -8.23 -0.25 15.89
CA SER A 196 -8.81 -0.45 17.23
C SER A 196 -7.89 0.15 18.29
N ASP A 197 -8.43 0.80 19.32
CA ASP A 197 -7.65 1.38 20.44
C ASP A 197 -6.76 0.37 21.18
N ASN A 198 -7.01 -0.94 21.00
CA ASN A 198 -6.34 -2.04 21.71
C ASN A 198 -5.46 -2.92 20.80
N ASP A 199 -5.19 -2.52 19.55
CA ASP A 199 -4.34 -3.27 18.60
C ASP A 199 -4.77 -4.73 18.35
N ALA A 200 -6.06 -5.06 18.52
CA ALA A 200 -6.61 -6.42 18.33
C ALA A 200 -6.61 -6.89 16.86
N ASN A 201 -6.10 -6.06 15.96
CA ASN A 201 -5.95 -6.37 14.54
C ASN A 201 -4.61 -7.08 14.30
N ALA A 202 -3.55 -6.70 15.02
CA ALA A 202 -2.23 -7.25 14.88
C ALA A 202 -2.03 -8.49 15.77
N GLU A 203 -1.23 -9.46 15.29
CA GLU A 203 -0.77 -10.59 16.09
C GLU A 203 0.64 -10.97 15.67
N THR A 204 1.56 -11.03 16.64
CA THR A 204 2.92 -11.50 16.43
C THR A 204 2.95 -13.01 16.49
N ILE A 205 3.33 -13.62 15.37
CA ILE A 205 3.47 -15.06 15.23
C ILE A 205 4.91 -15.45 15.57
N PRO A 206 5.15 -16.24 16.62
CA PRO A 206 6.49 -16.65 17.02
C PRO A 206 7.00 -17.83 16.17
N ALA A 207 8.32 -17.99 16.11
CA ALA A 207 8.99 -19.10 15.41
C ALA A 207 8.46 -20.49 15.81
N SER A 208 8.01 -20.70 17.06
CA SER A 208 7.38 -21.96 17.50
C SER A 208 6.15 -22.34 16.67
N ALA A 209 5.42 -21.37 16.13
CA ALA A 209 4.31 -21.60 15.21
C ALA A 209 4.78 -21.90 13.77
N MET A 210 6.00 -21.50 13.39
CA MET A 210 6.53 -21.49 12.01
C MET A 210 7.72 -22.45 11.79
N GLY A 211 7.81 -23.55 12.52
CA GLY A 211 8.90 -24.53 12.34
C GLY A 211 9.95 -24.54 13.45
N GLY A 212 9.77 -23.74 14.50
CA GLY A 212 10.56 -23.78 15.72
C GLY A 212 11.90 -23.06 15.59
N LYS A 213 12.92 -23.54 16.32
CA LYS A 213 14.20 -22.84 16.51
C LYS A 213 15.00 -22.60 15.21
N SER A 214 14.72 -23.37 14.15
CA SER A 214 15.38 -23.21 12.85
C SER A 214 14.73 -22.14 11.97
N PHE A 215 13.51 -21.68 12.27
CA PHE A 215 12.85 -20.66 11.48
C PHE A 215 13.60 -19.34 11.55
N THR A 216 13.89 -18.74 10.40
CA THR A 216 14.40 -17.38 10.31
C THR A 216 13.88 -16.69 9.06
N THR A 217 13.43 -15.45 9.21
CA THR A 217 12.96 -14.62 8.08
C THR A 217 14.02 -14.34 7.01
N SER A 218 15.30 -14.59 7.32
CA SER A 218 16.42 -14.53 6.37
C SER A 218 16.42 -15.69 5.36
N ASP A 219 15.69 -16.78 5.63
CA ASP A 219 15.49 -17.88 4.69
C ASP A 219 14.22 -17.65 3.85
N PHE A 220 14.15 -18.32 2.69
CA PHE A 220 12.94 -18.28 1.87
C PHE A 220 11.82 -19.09 2.52
N HIS A 221 10.73 -18.41 2.80
CA HIS A 221 9.48 -19.01 3.28
C HIS A 221 8.33 -18.62 2.37
N THR A 222 7.31 -19.47 2.31
CA THR A 222 6.06 -19.18 1.59
C THR A 222 5.03 -18.63 2.57
N TYR A 223 4.72 -17.35 2.44
CA TYR A 223 3.70 -16.67 3.23
C TYR A 223 2.40 -16.64 2.44
N THR A 224 1.32 -17.20 3.02
CA THR A 224 0.04 -17.35 2.33
C THR A 224 -1.08 -16.68 3.12
N ILE A 225 -1.89 -15.87 2.42
CA ILE A 225 -3.17 -15.35 2.92
C ILE A 225 -4.27 -15.98 2.09
N LYS A 226 -5.09 -16.82 2.73
CA LYS A 226 -6.32 -17.36 2.14
C LYS A 226 -7.50 -16.58 2.71
N TRP A 227 -8.15 -15.81 1.85
CA TRP A 227 -9.20 -14.87 2.22
C TRP A 227 -10.51 -15.25 1.53
N SER A 228 -11.54 -15.52 2.33
CA SER A 228 -12.87 -15.90 1.86
C SER A 228 -13.94 -14.99 2.45
N PRO A 229 -15.21 -15.08 2.03
CA PRO A 229 -16.29 -14.31 2.65
C PRO A 229 -16.51 -14.60 4.14
N THR A 230 -16.01 -15.72 4.67
CA THR A 230 -16.28 -16.17 6.05
C THR A 230 -15.04 -16.27 6.92
N THR A 231 -13.85 -16.40 6.35
CA THR A 231 -12.62 -16.71 7.10
C THR A 231 -11.38 -16.20 6.39
N ILE A 232 -10.43 -15.64 7.15
CA ILE A 232 -9.05 -15.42 6.68
C ILE A 232 -8.13 -16.41 7.40
N HIS A 233 -7.26 -17.07 6.65
CA HIS A 233 -6.17 -17.88 7.18
C HIS A 233 -4.83 -17.30 6.73
N TRP A 234 -3.91 -17.18 7.68
CA TRP A 234 -2.50 -16.92 7.44
C TRP A 234 -1.75 -18.24 7.60
N SER A 235 -0.90 -18.57 6.63
CA SER A 235 -0.05 -19.77 6.68
C SER A 235 1.39 -19.46 6.31
N VAL A 236 2.33 -20.13 6.97
CA VAL A 236 3.76 -20.09 6.66
C VAL A 236 4.20 -21.51 6.32
N ASP A 237 4.79 -21.70 5.13
CA ASP A 237 5.20 -23.01 4.60
C ASP A 237 4.09 -24.07 4.65
N GLY A 238 2.88 -23.65 4.29
CA GLY A 238 1.69 -24.52 4.26
C GLY A 238 1.06 -24.81 5.62
N LYS A 239 1.66 -24.34 6.74
CA LYS A 239 1.06 -24.47 8.07
C LYS A 239 0.27 -23.22 8.43
N VAL A 240 -1.01 -23.38 8.76
CA VAL A 240 -1.84 -22.29 9.28
C VAL A 240 -1.30 -21.82 10.63
N VAL A 241 -1.04 -20.52 10.75
CA VAL A 241 -0.52 -19.88 11.97
C VAL A 241 -1.52 -18.92 12.62
N ARG A 242 -2.48 -18.40 11.85
CA ARG A 242 -3.55 -17.54 12.37
C ARG A 242 -4.83 -17.73 11.56
N THR A 243 -5.98 -17.63 12.24
CA THR A 243 -7.30 -17.68 11.62
C THR A 243 -8.21 -16.61 12.21
N ILE A 244 -8.88 -15.84 11.37
CA ILE A 244 -9.94 -14.91 11.77
C ILE A 244 -11.23 -15.35 11.08
N ALA A 245 -12.24 -15.72 11.88
CA ALA A 245 -13.60 -15.93 11.39
C ALA A 245 -14.33 -14.58 11.29
N ARG A 246 -15.08 -14.36 10.20
CA ARG A 246 -15.90 -13.15 10.05
C ARG A 246 -16.89 -12.98 11.20
N SER A 247 -17.48 -14.07 11.67
CA SER A 247 -18.42 -14.08 12.79
C SER A 247 -17.82 -13.53 14.10
N SER A 248 -16.51 -13.68 14.33
CA SER A 248 -15.84 -13.12 15.51
C SER A 248 -15.62 -11.60 15.43
N ARG A 249 -15.87 -11.00 14.27
CA ARG A 249 -15.73 -9.56 14.00
C ARG A 249 -17.07 -8.82 13.97
N ARG A 250 -18.13 -9.41 14.54
CA ARG A 250 -19.46 -8.79 14.56
C ARG A 250 -19.47 -7.52 15.42
N VAL A 251 -19.88 -6.41 14.82
CA VAL A 251 -20.14 -5.14 15.51
C VAL A 251 -21.65 -4.98 15.68
N ALA A 252 -22.08 -4.76 16.92
CA ALA A 252 -23.49 -4.61 17.25
C ALA A 252 -24.07 -3.32 16.65
N LYS A 253 -25.37 -3.35 16.34
CA LYS A 253 -26.13 -2.17 15.95
C LYS A 253 -26.05 -1.10 17.04
N THR A 254 -25.85 0.15 16.66
CA THR A 254 -25.97 1.32 17.54
C THR A 254 -27.18 2.17 17.16
N LYS A 255 -27.44 3.25 17.90
CA LYS A 255 -28.46 4.24 17.48
C LYS A 255 -28.12 4.92 16.15
N LYS A 256 -26.85 4.91 15.73
CA LYS A 256 -26.36 5.63 14.55
C LYS A 256 -25.95 4.69 13.39
N THR A 257 -25.74 3.41 13.65
CA THR A 257 -25.17 2.47 12.68
C THR A 257 -25.86 1.11 12.75
N ALA A 258 -26.08 0.49 11.59
CA ALA A 258 -26.53 -0.90 11.51
C ALA A 258 -25.46 -1.87 12.07
N ALA A 259 -25.89 -3.09 12.43
CA ALA A 259 -24.95 -4.15 12.70
C ALA A 259 -24.12 -4.44 11.44
N HIS A 260 -22.84 -4.72 11.61
CA HIS A 260 -21.93 -5.02 10.50
C HIS A 260 -20.80 -5.92 11.00
N TYR A 261 -19.90 -6.32 10.10
CA TYR A 261 -18.69 -7.03 10.46
C TYR A 261 -17.48 -6.12 10.23
N ALA A 262 -16.61 -5.97 11.23
CA ALA A 262 -15.31 -5.32 11.09
C ALA A 262 -14.33 -6.30 10.43
N TYR A 263 -14.62 -6.65 9.17
CA TYR A 263 -13.95 -7.70 8.42
C TYR A 263 -13.63 -7.22 7.01
N PRO A 264 -12.39 -7.41 6.51
CA PRO A 264 -12.01 -7.09 5.13
C PRO A 264 -12.91 -7.75 4.09
N ALA A 265 -13.60 -6.97 3.27
CA ALA A 265 -14.65 -7.45 2.38
C ALA A 265 -14.72 -6.72 1.03
N THR A 266 -13.65 -6.01 0.65
CA THR A 266 -13.60 -5.24 -0.61
C THR A 266 -12.35 -5.59 -1.44
N PRO A 267 -12.43 -5.60 -2.78
CA PRO A 267 -11.35 -6.01 -3.66
C PRO A 267 -10.04 -5.29 -3.35
N ALA A 268 -8.94 -6.04 -3.31
CA ALA A 268 -7.64 -5.57 -2.90
C ALA A 268 -6.58 -5.87 -3.96
N ARG A 269 -5.55 -5.03 -4.02
CA ARG A 269 -4.30 -5.34 -4.73
C ARG A 269 -3.36 -6.04 -3.78
N VAL A 270 -2.59 -7.00 -4.30
CA VAL A 270 -1.46 -7.56 -3.54
C VAL A 270 -0.28 -6.61 -3.70
N GLN A 271 0.33 -6.21 -2.59
CA GLN A 271 1.48 -5.33 -2.52
C GLN A 271 2.62 -6.05 -1.83
N LEU A 272 3.80 -6.02 -2.45
CA LEU A 272 5.06 -6.47 -1.85
C LEU A 272 5.91 -5.24 -1.67
N SER A 273 6.50 -5.04 -0.50
CA SER A 273 7.25 -3.81 -0.25
C SER A 273 8.39 -3.94 0.75
N ILE A 274 9.28 -2.95 0.71
CA ILE A 274 10.22 -2.63 1.78
C ILE A 274 10.22 -1.13 2.03
N TRP A 275 10.10 -0.71 3.28
CA TRP A 275 10.02 0.71 3.66
C TRP A 275 10.68 0.99 5.02
N CYS A 276 10.97 2.27 5.28
CA CYS A 276 11.67 2.71 6.49
C CYS A 276 10.71 3.25 7.54
N ALA A 277 10.05 2.38 8.31
CA ALA A 277 9.17 2.79 9.40
C ALA A 277 9.89 3.61 10.49
N GLY A 278 11.16 3.29 10.77
CA GLY A 278 11.99 3.93 11.77
C GLY A 278 12.59 5.28 11.36
N CYS A 279 12.41 5.71 10.11
CA CYS A 279 12.99 6.94 9.59
C CYS A 279 12.34 8.22 10.15
N PRO A 280 13.05 9.37 10.14
CA PRO A 280 12.48 10.66 10.49
C PRO A 280 11.23 10.98 9.65
N GLY A 281 10.26 11.69 10.22
CA GLY A 281 9.00 12.03 9.56
C GLY A 281 7.84 11.08 9.89
N ASN A 282 8.10 9.81 10.18
CA ASN A 282 7.07 8.87 10.64
C ASN A 282 6.62 9.14 12.08
N ALA A 283 5.41 8.70 12.44
CA ALA A 283 4.87 8.89 13.79
C ALA A 283 5.75 8.22 14.87
N PRO A 284 5.84 8.78 16.10
CA PRO A 284 6.63 8.17 17.18
C PRO A 284 6.27 6.71 17.48
N GLY A 285 4.96 6.38 17.45
CA GLY A 285 4.46 5.02 17.64
C GLY A 285 4.96 4.06 16.57
N THR A 286 4.88 4.45 15.28
CA THR A 286 5.40 3.66 14.15
C THR A 286 6.89 3.38 14.30
N ARG A 287 7.69 4.40 14.68
CA ARG A 287 9.14 4.20 14.87
C ARG A 287 9.45 3.26 16.04
N ALA A 288 8.66 3.34 17.12
CA ALA A 288 8.82 2.46 18.27
C ALA A 288 8.42 1.01 17.93
N TRP A 289 7.29 0.83 17.25
CA TRP A 289 6.80 -0.46 16.75
C TRP A 289 7.82 -1.16 15.86
N SER A 290 8.52 -0.41 14.99
CA SER A 290 9.55 -0.98 14.12
C SER A 290 10.89 -1.27 14.83
N GLY A 291 10.96 -1.14 16.17
CA GLY A 291 12.20 -1.35 16.92
C GLY A 291 13.19 -0.19 16.89
N GLY A 292 12.77 1.02 16.51
CA GLY A 292 13.57 2.24 16.56
C GLY A 292 14.16 2.68 15.22
N LYS A 293 15.23 3.47 15.28
CA LYS A 293 15.89 4.04 14.08
C LYS A 293 16.71 2.96 13.34
N PRO A 294 16.75 3.00 12.00
CA PRO A 294 17.60 2.10 11.24
C PRO A 294 19.09 2.38 11.40
N ASP A 295 19.86 1.30 11.46
CA ASP A 295 21.33 1.35 11.42
C ASP A 295 21.81 1.03 10.00
N TRP A 296 21.98 2.08 9.19
CA TRP A 296 22.42 1.97 7.80
C TRP A 296 23.80 1.32 7.63
N SER A 297 24.62 1.19 8.68
CA SER A 297 25.89 0.45 8.60
C SER A 297 25.69 -1.06 8.42
N LYS A 298 24.49 -1.58 8.77
CA LYS A 298 24.08 -2.97 8.57
C LYS A 298 23.49 -3.26 7.20
N ALA A 299 23.29 -2.22 6.38
CA ALA A 299 22.81 -2.38 5.02
C ALA A 299 23.87 -3.09 4.16
N GLU A 300 23.44 -4.00 3.30
CA GLU A 300 24.31 -4.69 2.36
C GLU A 300 24.65 -3.78 1.16
N LYS A 301 25.63 -4.19 0.35
CA LYS A 301 25.97 -3.48 -0.89
C LYS A 301 25.23 -4.11 -2.07
N VAL A 302 24.26 -3.40 -2.63
CA VAL A 302 23.55 -3.76 -3.86
C VAL A 302 23.76 -2.66 -4.89
N ASP A 303 24.24 -3.03 -6.08
CA ASP A 303 24.56 -2.10 -7.18
C ASP A 303 25.45 -0.93 -6.76
N GLY A 304 26.44 -1.22 -5.90
CA GLY A 304 27.39 -0.23 -5.37
C GLY A 304 26.81 0.71 -4.30
N LYS A 305 25.56 0.51 -3.87
CA LYS A 305 24.88 1.33 -2.86
C LYS A 305 24.56 0.51 -1.61
N GLN A 306 24.54 1.17 -0.45
CA GLN A 306 24.01 0.57 0.77
C GLN A 306 22.48 0.45 0.66
N ALA A 307 21.98 -0.78 0.79
CA ALA A 307 20.56 -1.08 0.72
C ALA A 307 20.17 -2.13 1.78
N PHE A 308 18.99 -1.97 2.36
CA PHE A 308 18.26 -3.09 2.95
C PHE A 308 17.39 -3.72 1.88
N THR A 309 17.10 -5.02 2.01
CA THR A 309 16.42 -5.75 0.95
C THR A 309 15.32 -6.69 1.43
N VAL A 310 14.33 -6.86 0.57
CA VAL A 310 13.42 -8.00 0.54
C VAL A 310 13.68 -8.69 -0.79
N THR A 311 13.92 -10.00 -0.78
CA THR A 311 14.10 -10.77 -2.01
C THR A 311 12.87 -11.64 -2.23
N VAL A 312 12.14 -11.39 -3.32
CA VAL A 312 10.93 -12.13 -3.68
C VAL A 312 11.27 -13.15 -4.77
N LYS A 313 11.06 -14.43 -4.48
CA LYS A 313 11.27 -15.53 -5.40
C LYS A 313 10.07 -15.74 -6.32
N SER A 314 8.86 -15.79 -5.75
CA SER A 314 7.63 -16.02 -6.53
C SER A 314 6.40 -15.36 -5.90
N LEU A 315 5.39 -15.13 -6.72
CA LEU A 315 4.05 -14.73 -6.31
C LEU A 315 3.00 -15.56 -7.04
N ASP A 316 2.13 -16.21 -6.27
CA ASP A 316 0.99 -16.97 -6.72
C ASP A 316 -0.29 -16.28 -6.26
N VAL A 317 -1.22 -16.07 -7.20
CA VAL A 317 -2.56 -15.53 -6.94
C VAL A 317 -3.59 -16.48 -7.51
N LYS A 318 -4.47 -16.99 -6.66
CA LYS A 318 -5.64 -17.80 -7.03
C LYS A 318 -6.90 -17.02 -6.68
N CYS A 319 -7.74 -16.77 -7.67
CA CYS A 319 -8.94 -15.97 -7.52
C CYS A 319 -10.12 -16.82 -7.02
N ASP A 320 -10.90 -16.29 -6.10
CA ASP A 320 -12.20 -16.84 -5.68
C ASP A 320 -13.28 -15.74 -5.76
N THR A 321 -13.38 -15.14 -6.94
CA THR A 321 -14.24 -13.96 -7.15
C THR A 321 -15.72 -14.30 -6.93
N PRO A 322 -16.47 -13.50 -6.15
CA PRO A 322 -17.88 -13.76 -5.87
C PRO A 322 -18.72 -13.93 -7.14
N ALA A 323 -19.68 -14.85 -7.09
CA ALA A 323 -20.62 -15.10 -8.19
C ALA A 323 -21.41 -13.84 -8.60
N SER A 324 -21.58 -12.87 -7.69
CA SER A 324 -22.22 -11.57 -7.97
C SER A 324 -21.45 -10.70 -8.97
N ILE A 325 -20.14 -10.93 -9.12
CA ILE A 325 -19.31 -10.28 -10.16
C ILE A 325 -19.34 -11.09 -11.46
N GLY A 326 -19.48 -12.42 -11.35
CA GLY A 326 -19.50 -13.34 -12.49
C GLY A 326 -18.21 -13.25 -13.32
N SER A 327 -18.33 -13.35 -14.64
CA SER A 327 -17.20 -13.27 -15.57
C SER A 327 -16.86 -11.83 -16.02
N SER A 328 -17.29 -10.82 -15.26
CA SER A 328 -17.05 -9.42 -15.63
C SER A 328 -15.54 -9.12 -15.64
N PRO A 329 -14.99 -8.48 -16.69
CA PRO A 329 -13.57 -8.17 -16.78
C PRO A 329 -13.15 -7.06 -15.81
N ALA A 330 -14.12 -6.31 -15.27
CA ALA A 330 -13.89 -5.25 -14.31
C ALA A 330 -14.98 -5.17 -13.23
N MET A 331 -14.60 -4.59 -12.10
CA MET A 331 -15.43 -4.31 -10.94
C MET A 331 -15.45 -2.81 -10.63
N SER A 332 -16.49 -2.33 -9.96
CA SER A 332 -16.52 -0.98 -9.41
C SER A 332 -17.36 -0.92 -8.14
N PHE A 333 -17.14 0.10 -7.31
CA PHE A 333 -18.02 0.38 -6.18
C PHE A 333 -19.33 1.01 -6.69
N ALA A 334 -20.47 0.44 -6.28
CA ALA A 334 -21.79 1.00 -6.56
C ALA A 334 -21.96 2.27 -5.72
N GLY A 335 -21.93 3.43 -6.38
CA GLY A 335 -21.52 4.69 -5.75
C GLY A 335 -22.12 5.05 -4.38
N GLY A 336 -21.34 4.81 -3.32
CA GLY A 336 -21.72 5.12 -1.93
C GLY A 336 -22.77 4.18 -1.33
N ALA A 337 -23.26 3.20 -2.08
CA ALA A 337 -24.16 2.18 -1.59
C ALA A 337 -23.38 1.23 -0.67
N LEU A 338 -23.82 1.16 0.58
CA LEU A 338 -23.45 0.06 1.47
C LEU A 338 -24.41 -1.10 1.21
N ASP A 339 -23.89 -2.31 1.33
CA ASP A 339 -24.73 -3.48 1.46
C ASP A 339 -25.60 -3.34 2.72
N SER A 340 -26.92 -3.53 2.57
CA SER A 340 -27.88 -3.32 3.66
C SER A 340 -27.79 -4.36 4.77
N GLU A 341 -27.23 -5.54 4.48
CA GLU A 341 -27.08 -6.64 5.42
C GLU A 341 -25.72 -6.58 6.13
N THR A 342 -24.66 -6.23 5.39
CA THR A 342 -23.29 -6.29 5.91
C THR A 342 -22.71 -4.92 6.26
N GLY A 343 -23.28 -3.81 5.76
CA GLY A 343 -22.77 -2.46 5.95
C GLY A 343 -21.48 -2.15 5.17
N GLU A 344 -21.11 -3.04 4.24
CA GLU A 344 -19.86 -2.97 3.46
C GLU A 344 -20.04 -2.18 2.17
N PRO A 345 -18.99 -1.53 1.63
CA PRO A 345 -19.06 -0.93 0.30
C PRO A 345 -19.48 -1.96 -0.75
N ARG A 346 -20.61 -1.72 -1.43
CA ARG A 346 -21.13 -2.66 -2.43
C ARG A 346 -20.28 -2.62 -3.69
N VAL A 347 -19.80 -3.78 -4.12
CA VAL A 347 -19.02 -3.97 -5.34
C VAL A 347 -19.89 -4.63 -6.41
N VAL A 348 -19.84 -4.11 -7.63
CA VAL A 348 -20.66 -4.57 -8.76
C VAL A 348 -19.82 -4.81 -10.01
N PRO A 349 -20.22 -5.75 -10.88
CA PRO A 349 -19.62 -5.88 -12.21
C PRO A 349 -19.86 -4.62 -13.02
N THR A 350 -18.92 -4.28 -13.91
CA THR A 350 -19.02 -3.05 -14.70
C THR A 350 -18.40 -3.18 -16.09
N LYS A 351 -18.93 -2.40 -17.04
CA LYS A 351 -18.37 -2.20 -18.38
C LYS A 351 -17.53 -0.92 -18.48
N ARG A 352 -17.35 -0.21 -17.36
CA ARG A 352 -16.51 1.00 -17.31
C ARG A 352 -15.07 0.65 -17.66
N LYS A 353 -14.38 1.60 -18.30
CA LYS A 353 -12.96 1.44 -18.62
C LYS A 353 -12.14 1.27 -17.34
N THR A 354 -11.16 0.37 -17.41
CA THR A 354 -10.09 0.28 -16.41
C THR A 354 -8.95 1.24 -16.72
N THR A 355 -8.93 1.79 -17.94
CA THR A 355 -7.90 2.71 -18.40
C THR A 355 -8.33 4.17 -18.25
N ILE A 356 -7.36 5.06 -18.00
CA ILE A 356 -7.56 6.53 -17.98
C ILE A 356 -6.79 7.23 -19.09
#